data_AF-A0A2S1FIE6-F1
#
_entry.id   AF-A0A2S1FIE6-F1
#
_cell.length_a   1.000
_cell.length_b   1.000
_cell.length_c   1.000
_cell.angle_alpha   90.00
_cell.angle_beta   90.00
_cell.angle_gamma   90.00
#
_symmetry.space_group_name_H-M   'P 1'
#
loop_
_entity.id
_entity.type
_entity.pdbx_description
1 polymer ?
#
loop_
_entity_poly.entity_id
_entity_poly.type
_entity_poly.pdbx_seq_one_letter_code
_entity_poly.pdbx_strand_id
1 'polypeptide(L)' 'MPKIKALDMKFLDEVFQMESGFVLDFSDRTMASFFSDELNVDIYDVRYAANGTSKAKCLRCFLQTV' A
#
# COMPACT_ATOMS: atom_id res chain seq x y z
N MET A 1 -15.38 10.66 1.12
CA MET A 1 -14.90 9.71 2.16
C MET A 1 -13.98 10.45 3.12
N PRO A 2 -13.93 10.05 4.40
CA PRO A 2 -12.94 10.60 5.34
C PRO A 2 -11.53 10.29 4.82
N LYS A 3 -10.64 11.29 4.82
CA LYS A 3 -9.24 11.11 4.43
C LYS A 3 -8.46 10.46 5.57
N ILE A 4 -7.64 9.46 5.25
CA ILE A 4 -6.68 8.86 6.19
C ILE A 4 -5.68 9.95 6.62
N LYS A 5 -5.67 10.27 7.92
CA LYS A 5 -4.78 11.28 8.49
C LYS A 5 -3.43 10.65 8.84
N ALA A 6 -2.46 11.50 9.19
CA ALA A 6 -1.13 11.04 9.58
C ALA A 6 -1.13 10.04 10.75
N LEU A 7 -2.03 10.19 11.72
CA LEU A 7 -2.15 9.26 12.84
C LEU A 7 -2.72 7.90 12.39
N ASP A 8 -3.74 7.92 11.53
CA ASP A 8 -4.32 6.70 10.94
C ASP A 8 -3.26 5.94 10.14
N MET A 9 -2.42 6.65 9.37
CA MET A 9 -1.34 6.04 8.61
C MET A 9 -0.28 5.39 9.50
N LYS A 10 0.04 5.99 10.66
CA LYS A 10 0.95 5.35 11.63
C LYS A 10 0.38 4.04 12.18
N PHE A 11 -0.91 4.02 12.49
CA PHE A 11 -1.58 2.79 12.91
C PHE A 11 -1.57 1.73 11.81
N LEU A 12 -1.80 2.13 10.55
CA LEU A 12 -1.74 1.22 9.41
C LEU A 12 -0.31 0.72 9.15
N ASP A 13 0.71 1.56 9.34
CA ASP A 13 2.12 1.16 9.27
C ASP A 13 2.43 0.04 10.27
N GLU A 14 1.90 0.13 11.49
CA GLU A 14 2.05 -0.90 12.53
C GLU A 14 1.29 -2.18 12.16
N VAL A 15 0.00 -2.08 11.82
CA VAL A 15 -0.86 -3.23 11.51
C VAL A 15 -0.35 -4.01 10.29
N PHE A 16 0.15 -3.31 9.26
CA PHE A 16 0.69 -3.92 8.05
C PHE A 16 2.21 -4.16 8.09
N GLN A 17 2.87 -3.88 9.22
CA GLN A 17 4.31 -4.09 9.43
C GLN A 17 5.18 -3.38 8.37
N MET A 18 4.84 -2.13 8.04
CA MET A 18 5.46 -1.37 6.95
C MET A 18 6.69 -0.53 7.32
N GLU A 19 7.12 -0.56 8.59
CA GLU A 19 8.20 0.29 9.10
C GLU A 19 9.56 0.04 8.41
N SER A 20 9.84 -1.21 8.04
CA SER A 20 11.06 -1.64 7.34
C SER A 20 10.86 -1.80 5.83
N GLY A 21 9.72 -1.37 5.28
CA GLY A 21 9.39 -1.44 3.86
C GLY A 21 8.73 -2.74 3.40
N PHE A 22 8.50 -3.68 4.33
CA PHE A 22 7.67 -4.87 4.10
C PHE A 22 6.17 -4.53 4.14
N VAL A 23 5.32 -5.49 3.78
CA VAL A 23 3.87 -5.40 3.91
C VAL A 23 3.42 -6.80 4.31
N LEU A 24 3.27 -7.07 5.61
CA LEU A 24 3.05 -8.43 6.13
C LEU A 24 4.04 -9.43 5.49
N ASP A 25 3.55 -10.61 5.11
CA ASP A 25 4.31 -11.66 4.41
C ASP A 25 4.20 -11.55 2.87
N PHE A 26 3.77 -10.41 2.32
CA PHE A 26 3.67 -10.25 0.88
C PHE A 26 5.05 -10.07 0.22
N SER A 27 5.25 -10.84 -0.85
CA SER A 27 6.22 -10.53 -1.91
C SER A 27 5.59 -9.52 -2.89
N ASP A 28 6.39 -8.93 -3.78
CA ASP A 28 5.84 -8.03 -4.82
C ASP A 28 4.83 -8.75 -5.71
N ARG A 29 5.12 -10.01 -6.03
CA ARG A 29 4.24 -10.86 -6.83
C ARG A 29 2.92 -11.17 -6.13
N THR A 30 2.96 -11.60 -4.86
CA THR A 30 1.74 -12.00 -4.15
C THR A 30 0.87 -10.79 -3.80
N MET A 31 1.46 -9.62 -3.58
CA MET A 31 0.72 -8.37 -3.42
C MET A 31 0.04 -7.94 -4.73
N ALA A 32 0.76 -8.01 -5.87
CA ALA A 32 0.18 -7.69 -7.18
C ALA A 32 -1.05 -8.57 -7.47
N SER A 33 -0.92 -9.88 -7.28
CA SER A 33 -2.01 -10.83 -7.48
C SER A 33 -3.19 -10.53 -6.56
N PHE A 34 -2.96 -10.35 -5.26
CA PHE A 34 -4.05 -10.05 -4.31
C PHE A 34 -4.84 -8.79 -4.70
N PHE A 35 -4.15 -7.69 -5.02
CA PHE A 35 -4.82 -6.44 -5.40
C PHE A 35 -5.55 -6.55 -6.75
N SER A 36 -4.96 -7.25 -7.72
CA SER A 36 -5.58 -7.51 -9.02
C SER A 36 -6.84 -8.36 -8.86
N ASP A 37 -6.71 -9.51 -8.20
CA ASP A 37 -7.73 -10.56 -8.17
C ASP A 37 -8.90 -10.18 -7.26
N GLU A 38 -8.62 -9.59 -6.09
CA GLU A 38 -9.65 -9.30 -5.09
C GLU A 38 -10.22 -7.88 -5.20
N LEU A 39 -9.41 -6.92 -5.66
CA LEU A 39 -9.77 -5.50 -5.66
C LEU A 39 -9.89 -4.90 -7.07
N ASN A 40 -9.49 -5.63 -8.11
CA ASN A 40 -9.37 -5.12 -9.48
C ASN A 40 -8.51 -3.84 -9.56
N VAL A 41 -7.40 -3.84 -8.81
CA VAL A 41 -6.44 -2.71 -8.73
C VAL A 41 -5.05 -3.19 -9.11
N ASP A 42 -4.41 -2.51 -10.06
CA ASP A 42 -2.95 -2.59 -10.22
C ASP A 42 -2.28 -1.68 -9.18
N ILE A 43 -1.81 -2.29 -8.08
CA ILE A 43 -1.20 -1.58 -6.96
C ILE A 43 0.19 -0.99 -7.31
N TYR A 44 0.81 -1.44 -8.40
CA TYR A 44 2.10 -0.94 -8.87
C TYR A 44 1.98 0.04 -10.05
N ASP A 45 0.75 0.44 -10.40
CA ASP A 45 0.52 1.50 -11.37
C ASP A 45 1.29 2.78 -10.96
N VAL A 46 1.81 3.50 -11.96
CA VAL A 46 2.59 4.74 -11.77
C VAL A 46 1.86 5.78 -10.91
N ARG A 47 0.52 5.78 -10.92
CA ARG A 47 -0.30 6.68 -10.07
C ARG A 47 -0.09 6.45 -8.58
N TYR A 48 0.37 5.26 -8.17
CA TYR A 48 0.66 4.91 -6.78
C TYR A 48 2.16 4.97 -6.43
N ALA A 49 3.01 5.36 -7.39
CA ALA A 49 4.46 5.42 -7.21
C ALA A 49 4.98 6.82 -6.79
N ALA A 50 4.09 7.75 -6.40
CA ALA A 50 4.44 9.15 -6.11
C ALA A 50 5.57 9.32 -5.09
N ASN A 51 5.67 8.41 -4.12
CA ASN A 51 6.69 8.42 -3.07
C ASN A 51 7.79 7.35 -3.27
N GLY A 52 7.77 6.65 -4.41
CA GLY A 52 8.65 5.55 -4.80
C GLY A 52 7.90 4.24 -5.04
N THR A 53 8.62 3.25 -5.57
CA THR A 53 8.05 2.01 -6.15
C THR A 53 8.10 0.79 -5.23
N SER A 54 8.51 0.93 -3.96
CA SER A 54 8.46 -0.21 -3.03
C SER A 54 7.03 -0.51 -2.60
N LYS A 55 6.74 -1.77 -2.27
CA LYS A 55 5.41 -2.24 -1.81
C LYS A 55 4.74 -1.33 -0.80
N ALA A 56 5.44 -1.05 0.29
CA ALA A 56 4.92 -0.23 1.37
C ALA A 56 4.67 1.21 0.91
N LYS A 57 5.47 1.75 -0.02
CA LYS A 57 5.24 3.09 -0.57
C LYS A 57 4.03 3.13 -1.49
N CYS A 58 3.87 2.13 -2.35
CA CYS A 58 2.70 1.98 -3.19
C CYS A 58 1.42 1.81 -2.34
N LEU A 59 1.44 0.98 -1.30
CA LEU A 59 0.30 0.79 -0.40
C LEU A 59 -0.09 2.09 0.32
N ARG A 60 0.88 2.83 0.87
CA ARG A 60 0.62 4.13 1.50
C ARG A 60 0.00 5.11 0.51
N CYS A 61 0.52 5.17 -0.71
CA CYS A 61 0.00 6.07 -1.74
C CYS A 61 -1.42 5.67 -2.16
N PHE A 62 -1.67 4.38 -2.37
CA PHE A 62 -3.01 3.84 -2.63
C PHE A 62 -4.00 4.27 -1.56
N LEU A 63 -3.71 4.00 -0.29
CA LEU A 63 -4.56 4.33 0.86
C LEU A 63 -4.85 5.84 1.01
N GLN A 64 -3.95 6.69 0.53
CA GLN A 64 -4.14 8.15 0.53
C GLN A 64 -4.93 8.67 -0.68
N THR A 65 -5.06 7.87 -1.74
CA THR A 65 -5.61 8.28 -3.04
C THR A 65 -7.03 7.76 -3.27
N VAL A 66 -7.39 6.63 -2.65
CA VAL A 66 -8.72 6.02 -2.78
C VAL A 66 -9.78 6.61 -1.85
#